data_AF-A0AAE3SVU9-F1
#
_entry.id   AF-A0AAE3SVU9-F1
#
_cell.length_a   1.000
_cell.length_b   1.000
_cell.length_c   1.000
_cell.angle_alpha   90.00
_cell.angle_beta   90.00
_cell.angle_gamma   90.00
#
_symmetry.space_group_name_H-M   'P 1'
#
loop_
_entity.id
_entity.type
_entity.pdbx_description
1 polymer ?
#
loop_
_entity_poly.entity_id
_entity_poly.type
_entity_poly.pdbx_seq_one_letter_code
_entity_poly.pdbx_strand_id
1 'polypeptide(L)'
;MQEYELPIVVTNQGPAAPALLKIIRLPTSWYAAIWESAERYASFSQEKTELNGGFAHMNAREFLDRVQLVAAFTHGISFEWGEDL
;
A
#
# COMPACT_ATOMS: atom_id res chain seq x y z
N MET A 1 -11.29 12.54 0.35
CA MET A 1 -10.69 11.40 1.07
C MET A 1 -11.19 10.14 0.39
N GLN A 2 -10.30 9.19 0.12
CA GLN A 2 -10.65 7.87 -0.45
C GLN A 2 -10.02 6.80 0.45
N GLU A 3 -10.75 5.70 0.64
CA GLU A 3 -10.31 4.58 1.46
C GLU A 3 -10.31 3.32 0.60
N TYR A 4 -9.30 2.48 0.82
CA TYR A 4 -9.16 1.19 0.16
C TYR A 4 -8.95 0.13 1.23
N GLU A 5 -9.61 -1.01 1.04
CA GLU A 5 -9.41 -2.21 1.82
C GLU A 5 -9.29 -3.36 0.82
N LEU A 6 -8.06 -3.84 0.61
CA LEU A 6 -7.71 -4.73 -0.50
C LEU A 6 -7.08 -6.01 0.04
N PRO A 7 -7.57 -7.20 -0.34
CA PRO A 7 -6.87 -8.45 -0.08
C PRO A 7 -5.56 -8.47 -0.89
N ILE A 8 -4.47 -8.90 -0.24
CA ILE A 8 -3.16 -9.06 -0.87
C ILE A 8 -2.54 -10.39 -0.43
N VAL A 9 -1.53 -10.84 -1.16
CA VAL A 9 -0.68 -11.98 -0.78
C VAL A 9 0.75 -11.51 -0.65
N VAL A 10 1.31 -11.53 0.56
CA VAL A 10 2.72 -11.17 0.80
C VAL A 10 3.61 -12.33 0.34
N THR A 11 4.61 -12.05 -0.49
CA THR A 11 5.38 -13.09 -1.21
C THR A 11 6.84 -13.20 -0.77
N ASN A 12 7.35 -12.29 0.06
CA ASN A 12 8.79 -12.22 0.38
C ASN A 12 9.12 -12.18 1.89
N GLN A 13 8.19 -12.61 2.75
CA GLN A 13 8.35 -12.67 4.21
C GLN A 13 8.31 -14.13 4.75
N GLY A 14 8.59 -15.11 3.87
CA GLY A 14 8.45 -16.53 4.14
C GLY A 14 7.53 -17.20 3.11
N PRO A 15 6.77 -18.25 3.49
CA PRO A 15 5.70 -18.78 2.65
C PRO A 15 4.72 -17.66 2.27
N ALA A 16 4.18 -17.72 1.05
CA ALA A 16 3.17 -16.78 0.60
C ALA A 16 1.99 -16.76 1.58
N ALA A 17 1.65 -15.58 2.09
CA ALA A 17 0.67 -15.43 3.16
C ALA A 17 -0.41 -14.40 2.78
N PRO A 18 -1.70 -14.72 2.96
CA PRO A 18 -2.76 -13.76 2.74
C PRO A 18 -2.71 -12.66 3.81
N ALA A 19 -2.88 -11.41 3.39
CA ALA A 19 -2.92 -10.25 4.25
C ALA A 19 -3.94 -9.22 3.74
N LEU A 20 -4.20 -8.20 4.55
CA LEU A 20 -5.09 -7.11 4.20
C LEU A 20 -4.29 -5.80 4.10
N LEU A 21 -4.44 -5.08 2.99
CA LEU A 21 -3.90 -3.73 2.81
C LEU A 21 -5.03 -2.71 3.00
N LYS A 22 -4.91 -1.85 4.01
CA LYS A 22 -5.76 -0.69 4.21
C LYS A 22 -5.03 0.58 3.80
N ILE A 23 -5.69 1.47 3.06
CA ILE A 23 -5.12 2.75 2.62
C ILE A 23 -6.11 3.88 2.83
N ILE A 24 -5.64 4.99 3.39
CA ILE A 24 -6.35 6.28 3.42
C ILE A 24 -5.61 7.25 2.51
N ARG A 25 -6.26 7.69 1.44
CA ARG A 25 -5.73 8.65 0.48
C ARG A 25 -6.33 10.03 0.69
N LEU A 26 -5.46 10.99 0.95
CA LEU A 26 -5.76 12.42 1.08
C LEU A 26 -5.25 13.17 -0.17
N PRO A 27 -5.66 14.44 -0.39
CA PRO A 27 -5.22 15.19 -1.56
C PRO A 27 -3.69 15.32 -1.69
N THR A 28 -2.99 15.44 -0.56
CA THR A 28 -1.55 15.72 -0.49
C THR A 28 -0.74 14.65 0.22
N SER A 29 -1.36 13.59 0.73
CA SER A 29 -0.68 12.52 1.47
C SER A 29 -1.50 11.24 1.43
N TRP A 30 -0.91 10.14 1.86
CA TRP A 30 -1.63 8.91 2.13
C TRP A 30 -0.97 8.11 3.24
N TYR A 31 -1.76 7.24 3.85
CA TYR A 31 -1.34 6.32 4.91
C TYR A 31 -1.81 4.93 4.54
N ALA A 32 -0.97 3.92 4.78
CA ALA A 32 -1.30 2.53 4.52
C ALA A 32 -0.85 1.64 5.68
N ALA A 33 -1.56 0.53 5.84
CA ALA A 33 -1.19 -0.53 6.76
C ALA A 33 -1.42 -1.90 6.11
N ILE A 34 -0.43 -2.78 6.22
CA ILE A 34 -0.55 -4.19 5.89
C ILE A 34 -0.74 -4.95 7.19
N TRP A 35 -1.78 -5.78 7.24
CA TRP A 35 -2.12 -6.63 8.36
C TRP A 35 -2.22 -8.08 7.90
N GLU A 36 -1.24 -8.91 8.27
CA GLU A 36 -1.30 -10.37 8.12
C GLU A 36 -1.74 -11.02 9.45
N SER A 37 -1.06 -10.67 10.54
CA SER A 37 -1.37 -11.09 11.92
C SER A 37 -0.95 -10.01 12.92
N ALA A 38 -1.21 -10.23 14.22
CA ALA A 38 -0.77 -9.30 15.27
C ALA A 38 0.77 -9.13 15.31
N GLU A 39 1.51 -10.17 14.92
CA GLU A 39 2.97 -10.20 14.87
C GLU A 39 3.52 -9.69 13.52
N ARG A 40 2.66 -9.61 12.49
CA ARG A 40 3.03 -9.27 11.11
C ARG A 40 2.18 -8.11 10.62
N TYR A 41 2.52 -6.94 11.17
CA TYR A 41 1.91 -5.65 10.88
C TYR A 41 2.98 -4.65 10.43
N ALA A 42 2.67 -3.88 9.39
CA ALA A 42 3.50 -2.75 8.97
C ALA A 42 2.62 -1.58 8.54
N SER A 43 2.97 -0.37 8.97
CA SER A 43 2.33 0.86 8.52
C SER A 43 3.32 1.82 7.90
N PHE A 44 2.88 2.52 6.86
CA PHE A 44 3.71 3.41 6.07
C PHE A 44 2.89 4.50 5.43
N SER A 45 3.57 5.56 4.99
CA SER A 45 2.92 6.73 4.45
C SER A 45 3.82 7.45 3.46
N GLN A 46 3.21 8.34 2.69
CA GLN A 46 3.98 9.29 1.90
C GLN A 46 3.24 10.62 1.86
N GLU A 47 4.01 11.69 2.05
CA GLU A 47 3.56 13.06 1.83
C GLU A 47 3.94 13.54 0.44
N LYS A 48 3.22 14.56 -0.05
CA LYS A 48 3.64 15.26 -1.26
C LYS A 48 5.03 15.84 -1.05
N THR A 49 5.81 15.84 -2.12
CA THR A 49 7.05 16.59 -2.24
C THR A 49 6.88 17.61 -3.36
N GLU A 50 7.79 18.57 -3.44
CA GLU A 50 7.83 19.51 -4.58
C GLU A 50 7.97 18.77 -5.91
N LEU A 51 8.61 17.59 -5.91
CA LEU A 51 8.88 16.79 -7.11
C LEU A 51 7.70 15.93 -7.56
N ASN A 52 6.89 15.38 -6.65
CA ASN A 52 5.79 14.47 -7.02
C ASN A 52 4.43 15.19 -7.15
N GLY A 53 4.31 16.45 -6.72
CA GLY A 53 3.09 17.23 -6.84
C GLY A 53 1.88 16.69 -6.06
N GLY A 54 2.10 15.74 -5.14
CA GLY A 54 1.06 15.00 -4.43
C GLY A 54 0.50 13.83 -5.24
N PHE A 55 -0.73 13.43 -4.91
CA PHE A 55 -1.28 12.17 -5.42
C PHE A 55 -2.63 12.34 -6.11
N ALA A 56 -3.36 13.43 -5.89
CA ALA A 56 -4.74 13.58 -6.36
C ALA A 56 -4.95 13.42 -7.88
N HIS A 57 -3.90 13.61 -8.69
CA HIS A 57 -3.96 13.47 -10.15
C HIS A 57 -3.90 12.01 -10.63
N MET A 58 -3.44 11.07 -9.79
CA MET A 58 -3.31 9.67 -10.17
C MET A 58 -4.67 8.98 -10.20
N ASN A 59 -4.89 8.12 -11.20
CA ASN A 59 -6.02 7.20 -11.13
C ASN A 59 -5.80 6.12 -10.04
N ALA A 60 -6.80 5.30 -9.77
CA ALA A 60 -6.71 4.29 -8.70
C ALA A 60 -5.56 3.30 -8.95
N ARG A 61 -5.35 2.84 -10.18
CA ARG A 61 -4.31 1.87 -10.50
C ARG A 61 -2.91 2.43 -10.31
N GLU A 62 -2.65 3.61 -10.87
CA GLU A 62 -1.36 4.32 -10.72
C GLU A 62 -1.04 4.58 -9.25
N PHE A 63 -2.05 4.97 -8.47
CA PHE A 63 -1.91 5.18 -7.04
C PHE A 63 -1.58 3.88 -6.29
N LEU A 64 -2.27 2.77 -6.59
CA LEU A 64 -2.02 1.49 -5.95
C LEU A 64 -0.65 0.91 -6.31
N ASP A 65 -0.21 1.04 -7.57
CA ASP A 65 1.15 0.66 -7.99
C ASP A 65 2.21 1.49 -7.22
N ARG A 66 1.95 2.77 -6.96
CA ARG A 66 2.81 3.62 -6.12
C ARG A 66 2.86 3.14 -4.66
N VAL A 67 1.73 2.73 -4.09
CA VAL A 67 1.67 2.18 -2.72
C VAL A 67 2.48 0.90 -2.63
N GLN A 68 2.35 0.00 -3.60
CA GLN A 68 3.13 -1.24 -3.69
C GLN A 68 4.64 -0.96 -3.78
N LEU A 69 5.04 0.01 -4.61
CA LEU A 69 6.44 0.43 -4.73
C LEU A 69 6.99 0.93 -3.39
N VAL A 70 6.24 1.77 -2.67
CA VAL A 70 6.67 2.30 -1.37
C VAL A 70 6.78 1.17 -0.34
N ALA A 71 5.83 0.24 -0.28
CA ALA A 71 5.90 -0.91 0.62
C ALA A 71 7.18 -1.73 0.41
N ALA A 72 7.53 -2.01 -0.85
CA ALA A 72 8.75 -2.71 -1.20
C ALA A 72 10.01 -1.91 -0.83
N PHE A 73 10.02 -0.60 -1.08
CA PHE A 73 11.19 0.24 -0.86
C PHE A 73 11.44 0.56 0.62
N THR A 74 10.39 0.89 1.40
CA THR A 74 10.56 1.36 2.78
C THR A 74 10.46 0.23 3.80
N HIS A 75 9.74 -0.84 3.50
CA HIS A 75 9.55 -1.97 4.42
C HIS A 75 10.07 -3.30 3.88
N GLY A 76 10.55 -3.36 2.64
CA GLY A 76 10.96 -4.62 2.04
C GLY A 76 9.80 -5.61 1.87
N ILE A 77 8.56 -5.14 1.78
CA ILE A 77 7.37 -6.00 1.64
C ILE A 77 6.96 -6.02 0.17
N SER A 78 7.03 -7.20 -0.44
CA SER A 78 6.50 -7.49 -1.77
C SER A 78 5.20 -8.25 -1.61
N PHE A 79 4.18 -7.86 -2.37
CA PHE A 79 2.88 -8.51 -2.36
C PHE A 79 2.22 -8.49 -3.73
N GLU A 80 1.29 -9.40 -3.96
CA GLU A 80 0.39 -9.41 -5.11
C GLU A 80 -1.03 -9.05 -4.68
N TRP A 81 -1.81 -8.47 -5.57
CA TRP A 81 -3.23 -8.20 -5.32
C TRP A 81 -4.01 -9.52 -5.31
N GLY A 82 -4.94 -9.69 -4.36
CA GLY A 82 -5.86 -10.83 -4.38
C GLY A 82 -6.73 -10.84 -5.64
N GLU A 83 -7.27 -12.00 -6.00
CA GLU A 83 -7.95 -12.24 -7.30
C GLU A 83 -9.24 -11.44 -7.57
N ASP A 84 -9.61 -10.44 -6.77
CA ASP A 84 -10.84 -9.66 -6.91
C ASP A 84 -10.58 -8.13 -6.95
N LEU A 85 -9.96 -7.61 -8.02
CA LEU A 85 -9.86 -6.16 -8.31
C LEU A 85 -10.69 -5.73 -9.52
#